data_AF-T0ZL66-F1
#
_entry.id   AF-T0ZL66-F1
#
_cell.length_a   1.000
_cell.length_b   1.000
_cell.length_c   1.000
_cell.angle_alpha   90.00
_cell.angle_beta   90.00
_cell.angle_gamma   90.00
#
_symmetry.space_group_name_H-M   'P 1'
#
loop_
_entity.id
_entity.type
_entity.pdbx_description
1 polymer ?
#
loop_
_entity_poly.entity_id
_entity_poly.type
_entity_poly.pdbx_seq_one_letter_code
_entity_poly.pdbx_strand_id
1 'polypeptide(L)'
;MLISDSEIASLPAAMQAALLKYSYRGVGKDRLIGAVYYCIDDSRFMNHSEHPNTKWIESDETYVASCDIPKNSELTCNYSDFCEAGEFCFEF
;
A
#
# COMPACT_ATOMS: atom_id res chain seq x y z
N MET A 1 0.80 7.33 -7.28
CA MET A 1 1.83 8.15 -7.97
C MET A 1 3.08 7.30 -8.17
N LEU A 2 3.84 7.46 -9.25
CA LEU A 2 5.10 6.73 -9.46
C LEU A 2 6.28 7.61 -9.05
N ILE A 3 7.25 7.04 -8.33
CA ILE A 3 8.49 7.72 -7.92
C ILE A 3 9.65 6.76 -8.17
N SER A 4 10.70 7.22 -8.86
CA SER A 4 11.88 6.38 -9.12
C SER A 4 12.78 6.23 -7.90
N ASP A 5 13.52 5.13 -7.84
CA ASP A 5 14.48 4.87 -6.76
C ASP A 5 15.60 5.93 -6.72
N SER A 6 15.99 6.48 -7.88
CA SER A 6 16.98 7.55 -7.97
C SER A 6 16.45 8.89 -7.45
N GLU A 7 15.18 9.21 -7.70
CA GLU A 7 14.52 10.38 -7.11
C GLU A 7 14.49 10.27 -5.58
N ILE A 8 14.08 9.11 -5.05
CA ILE A 8 14.08 8.87 -3.59
C ILE A 8 15.50 9.03 -3.04
N ALA A 9 16.50 8.38 -3.65
CA ALA A 9 17.88 8.44 -3.19
C ALA A 9 18.47 9.86 -3.18
N SER A 10 17.95 10.77 -4.02
CA SER A 10 18.39 12.17 -4.07
C SER A 10 17.89 13.04 -2.90
N LEU A 11 16.89 12.56 -2.15
CA LEU A 11 16.26 13.30 -1.06
C LEU A 11 17.02 13.12 0.27
N PRO A 12 16.97 14.11 1.19
CA PRO A 12 17.33 13.91 2.59
C PRO A 12 16.67 12.69 3.24
N ALA A 13 17.39 12.02 4.13
CA ALA A 13 16.98 10.76 4.77
C ALA A 13 15.57 10.82 5.42
N ALA A 14 15.23 11.95 6.06
CA ALA A 14 13.91 12.13 6.66
C ALA A 14 12.77 12.11 5.62
N MET A 15 13.00 12.65 4.43
CA MET A 15 12.01 12.63 3.34
C MET A 15 11.95 11.26 2.66
N GLN A 16 13.08 10.56 2.54
CA GLN A 16 13.09 9.16 2.08
C GLN A 16 12.21 8.30 2.98
N ALA A 17 12.41 8.38 4.31
CA ALA A 17 11.61 7.63 5.28
C ALA A 17 10.11 7.97 5.20
N ALA A 18 9.77 9.25 5.06
CA ALA A 18 8.38 9.69 4.94
C ALA A 18 7.70 9.19 3.65
N LEU A 19 8.42 9.18 2.52
CA LEU A 19 7.91 8.66 1.24
C LEU A 19 7.76 7.14 1.27
N LEU A 20 8.79 6.43 1.72
CA LEU A 20 8.82 4.97 1.74
C LEU A 20 7.72 4.39 2.62
N LYS A 21 7.33 5.10 3.69
CA LYS A 21 6.22 4.71 4.59
C LYS A 21 4.90 4.40 3.86
N TYR A 22 4.60 5.13 2.78
CA TYR A 22 3.36 4.97 2.02
C TYR A 22 3.63 4.50 0.58
N SER A 23 4.78 3.86 0.38
CA SER A 23 5.19 3.34 -0.92
C SER A 23 5.22 1.82 -0.95
N TYR A 24 4.96 1.24 -2.12
CA TYR A 24 5.07 -0.19 -2.38
C TYR A 24 5.53 -0.47 -3.82
N ARG A 25 6.03 -1.68 -4.11
CA ARG A 25 6.57 -2.03 -5.43
C ARG A 25 5.57 -2.69 -6.38
N GLY A 26 4.40 -3.09 -5.89
CA GLY A 26 3.48 -3.92 -6.68
C GLY A 26 3.87 -5.39 -6.61
N VAL A 27 2.98 -6.24 -7.11
CA VAL A 27 3.14 -7.70 -7.15
C VAL A 27 2.85 -8.22 -8.56
N GLY A 28 3.51 -9.31 -8.95
CA GLY A 28 3.24 -9.97 -10.23
C GLY A 28 3.44 -9.06 -11.44
N LYS A 29 2.42 -8.92 -12.29
CA LYS A 29 2.47 -8.12 -13.53
C LYS A 29 2.66 -6.63 -13.26
N ASP A 30 2.21 -6.15 -12.11
CA ASP A 30 2.22 -4.73 -11.73
C ASP A 30 3.47 -4.37 -10.91
N ARG A 31 4.42 -5.29 -10.78
CA ARG A 31 5.67 -5.05 -10.04
C ARG A 31 6.61 -4.11 -10.79
N LEU A 32 7.04 -3.05 -10.11
CA LEU A 32 7.99 -2.07 -10.61
C LEU A 32 9.43 -2.42 -10.25
N ILE A 33 10.33 -2.24 -11.21
CA ILE A 33 11.79 -2.31 -11.03
C ILE A 33 12.35 -0.90 -11.15
N GLY A 34 13.09 -0.44 -10.13
CA GLY A 34 13.69 0.90 -10.12
C GLY A 34 12.72 2.04 -9.77
N ALA A 35 11.50 1.72 -9.34
CA ALA A 35 10.50 2.68 -8.91
C ALA A 35 9.53 2.07 -7.88
N VAL A 36 8.73 2.93 -7.25
CA VAL A 36 7.66 2.57 -6.31
C VAL A 36 6.36 3.29 -6.66
N TYR A 37 5.24 2.69 -6.28
CA TYR A 37 3.96 3.37 -6.15
C TYR A 37 3.90 4.08 -4.81
N TYR A 38 3.74 5.40 -4.81
CA TYR A 38 3.38 6.18 -3.63
C TYR A 38 1.85 6.35 -3.57
N CYS A 39 1.24 5.87 -2.48
CA CYS A 39 -0.19 5.97 -2.25
C CYS A 39 -0.57 7.37 -1.76
N ILE A 40 -1.39 8.05 -2.57
CA ILE A 40 -1.79 9.45 -2.34
C ILE A 40 -3.19 9.59 -1.74
N ASP A 41 -4.00 8.54 -1.80
CA ASP A 41 -5.33 8.51 -1.21
C ASP A 41 -5.31 8.03 0.26
N ASP A 42 -6.50 7.87 0.83
CA ASP A 42 -6.67 7.50 2.24
C ASP A 42 -6.47 6.00 2.51
N SER A 43 -6.39 5.15 1.48
CA SER A 43 -6.11 3.72 1.65
C SER A 43 -4.74 3.45 2.30
N ARG A 44 -3.81 4.41 2.19
CA ARG A 44 -2.50 4.38 2.87
C ARG A 44 -2.59 4.29 4.40
N PHE A 45 -3.76 4.56 4.98
CA PHE A 45 -4.01 4.47 6.42
C PHE A 45 -4.70 3.15 6.82
N MET A 46 -5.07 2.30 5.85
CA MET A 46 -5.65 1.00 6.13
C MET A 46 -4.56 0.02 6.57
N ASN A 47 -4.79 -0.67 7.67
CA ASN A 47 -3.87 -1.69 8.17
C ASN A 47 -4.10 -3.04 7.48
N HIS A 48 -3.07 -3.89 7.56
CA HIS A 48 -3.10 -5.25 7.03
C HIS A 48 -3.98 -6.17 7.89
N SER A 49 -4.66 -7.11 7.23
CA SER A 49 -5.24 -8.31 7.84
C SER A 49 -5.24 -9.46 6.83
N GLU A 50 -4.96 -10.68 7.26
CA GLU A 50 -5.15 -11.91 6.45
C GLU A 50 -6.63 -12.21 6.19
N HIS A 51 -7.52 -11.60 6.99
CA HIS A 51 -8.97 -11.69 6.87
C HIS A 51 -9.57 -10.28 6.83
N PRO A 52 -9.35 -9.52 5.74
CA PRO A 52 -9.75 -8.12 5.68
C PRO A 52 -11.27 -7.96 5.54
N ASN A 53 -11.80 -6.87 6.07
CA ASN A 53 -13.21 -6.49 5.90
C ASN A 53 -13.46 -5.62 4.65
N THR A 54 -12.41 -5.35 3.88
CA THR A 54 -12.50 -4.72 2.56
C THR A 54 -11.82 -5.57 1.49
N LYS A 55 -12.18 -5.34 0.23
CA LYS A 55 -11.55 -5.95 -0.95
C LYS A 55 -11.36 -4.91 -2.05
N TRP A 56 -10.25 -4.99 -2.76
CA TRP A 56 -9.99 -4.16 -3.93
C TRP A 56 -10.73 -4.73 -5.16
N ILE A 57 -11.35 -3.85 -5.94
CA ILE A 57 -12.02 -4.20 -7.19
C ILE A 57 -11.26 -3.53 -8.34
N GLU A 58 -10.46 -4.30 -9.08
CA GLU A 58 -9.58 -3.79 -10.14
C GLU A 58 -10.35 -3.05 -11.25
N SER A 59 -11.56 -3.51 -11.61
CA SER A 59 -12.38 -2.88 -12.66
C SER A 59 -12.85 -1.47 -12.30
N ASP A 60 -13.00 -1.20 -11.02
CA ASP A 60 -13.62 0.01 -10.49
C ASP A 60 -12.59 0.89 -9.75
N GLU A 61 -11.34 0.41 -9.67
CA GLU A 61 -10.23 1.01 -8.92
C GLU A 61 -10.63 1.47 -7.52
N THR A 62 -11.36 0.62 -6.78
CA THR A 62 -11.92 1.00 -5.48
C THR A 62 -11.96 -0.15 -4.47
N TYR A 63 -11.90 0.23 -3.18
CA TYR A 63 -12.18 -0.69 -2.09
C TYR A 63 -13.68 -0.77 -1.81
N VAL A 64 -14.19 -1.99 -1.66
CA VAL A 64 -15.57 -2.23 -1.22
C VAL A 64 -15.57 -3.11 0.03
N ALA A 65 -16.64 -2.99 0.83
CA ALA A 65 -16.83 -3.89 1.97
C ALA A 65 -16.97 -5.35 1.49
N SER A 66 -16.27 -6.26 2.15
CA SER A 66 -16.37 -7.71 1.90
C SER A 66 -17.42 -8.39 2.80
N CYS A 67 -17.86 -7.70 3.84
CA CYS A 67 -18.87 -8.12 4.82
C CYS A 67 -19.58 -6.89 5.41
N ASP A 68 -20.59 -7.11 6.25
CA ASP A 68 -21.18 -6.03 7.05
C ASP A 68 -20.15 -5.52 8.07
N ILE A 69 -19.93 -4.20 8.10
CA ILE A 69 -18.95 -3.56 8.97
C ILE A 69 -19.69 -2.71 10.01
N PRO A 70 -19.66 -3.10 11.30
CA PRO A 70 -20.21 -2.27 12.36
C PRO A 70 -19.53 -0.91 12.44
N LYS A 71 -20.28 0.10 12.91
CA LYS A 71 -19.71 1.43 13.16
C LYS A 71 -18.53 1.34 14.13
N ASN A 72 -17.48 2.09 13.85
CA ASN A 72 -16.23 2.16 14.61
C ASN A 72 -15.35 0.89 14.53
N SER A 73 -15.69 -0.09 13.70
CA SER A 73 -14.74 -1.13 13.33
C SER A 73 -13.64 -0.56 12.44
N GLU A 74 -12.41 -1.02 12.65
CA GLU A 74 -11.28 -0.68 11.80
C GLU A 74 -11.47 -1.22 10.39
N LEU A 75 -11.14 -0.42 9.38
CA LEU A 75 -11.09 -0.87 7.98
C LEU A 75 -9.72 -1.48 7.71
N THR A 76 -9.70 -2.70 7.18
CA THR A 76 -8.48 -3.49 6.93
C THR A 76 -8.46 -4.00 5.49
N CYS A 77 -7.26 -4.11 4.91
CA CYS A 77 -7.03 -4.69 3.59
C CYS A 77 -5.94 -5.76 3.64
N ASN A 78 -5.80 -6.56 2.58
CA ASN A 78 -4.73 -7.54 2.49
C ASN A 78 -3.56 -6.98 1.67
N TYR A 79 -2.48 -6.61 2.33
CA TYR A 79 -1.26 -6.12 1.69
C TYR A 79 -0.65 -7.09 0.66
N SER A 80 -0.90 -8.40 0.75
CA SER A 80 -0.39 -9.34 -0.26
C SER A 80 -1.00 -9.10 -1.65
N ASP A 81 -2.10 -8.36 -1.73
CA ASP A 81 -2.77 -8.02 -3.00
C ASP A 81 -1.93 -7.04 -3.83
N PHE A 82 -0.98 -6.32 -3.22
CA PHE A 82 -0.16 -5.30 -3.88
C PHE A 82 1.32 -5.27 -3.47
N CYS A 83 1.76 -6.10 -2.53
CA CYS A 83 3.15 -6.21 -2.08
C CYS A 83 3.63 -7.66 -2.06
N GLU A 84 4.92 -7.89 -2.32
CA GLU A 84 5.56 -9.18 -2.05
C GLU A 84 5.92 -9.35 -0.57
N ALA A 85 5.99 -10.60 -0.11
CA ALA A 85 6.38 -10.92 1.26
C ALA A 85 7.79 -10.40 1.57
N GLY A 86 7.95 -9.70 2.71
CA GLY A 86 9.22 -9.09 3.11
C GLY A 86 9.41 -7.65 2.62
N GLU A 87 8.50 -7.10 1.82
CA GLU A 87 8.46 -5.67 1.48
C GLU A 87 7.61 -4.84 2.46
N PHE A 88 7.19 -5.45 3.57
CA PHE A 88 6.48 -4.77 4.65
C PHE A 88 7.36 -3.67 5.25
N CYS A 89 7.00 -2.41 5.02
CA CYS A 89 7.67 -1.23 5.57
C CYS A 89 7.34 -0.97 7.05
N PHE A 90 6.82 -1.95 7.77
CA PHE A 90 6.45 -1.83 9.18
C PHE A 90 7.10 -2.97 9.95
N GLU A 91 8.21 -2.65 10.63
CA GLU A 91 8.57 -3.41 11.83
C GLU A 91 7.47 -3.15 12.87
N PHE A 92 6.76 -4.19 13.28
CA PHE A 92 5.89 -4.15 14.46
C PHE A 92 6.68 -4.56 15.69
#